data_AF-C1MZS5-F1
#
_entry.id   AF-C1MZS5-F1
#
_cell.length_a   1.000
_cell.length_b   1.000
_cell.length_c   1.000
_cell.angle_alpha   90.00
_cell.angle_beta   90.00
_cell.angle_gamma   90.00
#
_symmetry.space_group_name_H-M   'P 1'
#
loop_
_entity.id
_entity.type
_entity.pdbx_description
1 polymer ?
#
loop_
_entity_poly.entity_id
_entity_poly.type
_entity_poly.pdbx_seq_one_letter_code
_entity_poly.pdbx_strand_id
1 'polypeptide(L)'
;NAIAQVADGLEGGIQFVYLGSLLAILGFAGFIVVRQVLIRRELDESAKQMGERIRSGDATAEEYFEMGSIMLRKKVYTQAVRNLRLAAAQWEGAEEDLAQIHNALGFGYLSTDKLEEAVTEFKRAVELQPGYVTAWNNLGDALEQLKDVKGAMAAYEESLTLSPGNQVAENRLTEIKRRL
;
A
#
# COMPACT_ATOMS: atom_id res chain seq x y z
N ASN A 1 -38.11 -47.22 -31.91
CA ASN A 1 -38.22 -46.34 -30.72
C ASN A 1 -36.85 -46.18 -30.05
N ALA A 2 -35.83 -45.72 -30.80
CA ALA A 2 -34.44 -45.63 -30.33
C ALA A 2 -33.96 -44.17 -30.16
N ILE A 3 -34.58 -43.23 -30.89
CA ILE A 3 -34.26 -41.80 -30.85
C ILE A 3 -34.69 -41.18 -29.51
N ALA A 4 -35.81 -41.62 -28.92
CA ALA A 4 -36.29 -41.16 -27.62
C ALA A 4 -35.36 -41.58 -26.46
N GLN A 5 -34.84 -42.81 -26.47
CA GLN A 5 -33.89 -43.28 -25.44
C GLN A 5 -32.55 -42.54 -25.49
N VAL A 6 -32.08 -42.16 -26.68
CA VAL A 6 -30.84 -41.38 -26.83
C VAL A 6 -31.04 -39.93 -26.36
N ALA A 7 -32.20 -39.33 -26.63
CA ALA A 7 -32.55 -37.99 -26.16
C ALA A 7 -32.66 -37.92 -24.63
N ASP A 8 -33.34 -38.87 -23.98
CA ASP A 8 -33.46 -38.94 -22.52
C ASP A 8 -32.09 -39.14 -21.84
N GLY A 9 -31.20 -39.93 -22.44
CA GLY A 9 -29.83 -40.13 -21.93
C GLY A 9 -28.94 -38.89 -22.04
N LEU A 10 -29.11 -38.09 -23.11
CA LEU A 10 -28.44 -36.81 -23.30
C LEU A 10 -28.94 -35.75 -22.31
N GLU A 11 -30.24 -35.72 -22.03
CA GLU A 11 -30.86 -34.75 -21.12
C GLU A 11 -30.40 -34.96 -19.67
N GLY A 12 -30.34 -36.22 -19.20
CA GLY A 12 -29.76 -36.55 -17.90
C GLY A 12 -28.27 -36.19 -17.79
N GLY A 13 -27.48 -36.50 -18.82
CA GLY A 13 -26.04 -36.16 -18.86
C GLY A 13 -25.78 -34.65 -18.78
N ILE A 14 -26.55 -33.85 -19.53
CA ILE A 14 -26.46 -32.38 -19.51
C ILE A 14 -26.87 -31.83 -18.14
N GLN A 15 -27.93 -32.38 -17.52
CA GLN A 15 -28.34 -32.01 -16.16
C GLN A 15 -27.26 -32.32 -15.11
N PHE A 16 -26.57 -33.46 -15.21
CA PHE A 16 -25.46 -33.79 -14.31
C PHE A 16 -24.26 -32.87 -14.49
N VAL A 17 -23.91 -32.52 -15.73
CA VAL A 17 -22.83 -31.55 -16.01
C VAL A 17 -23.20 -30.16 -15.49
N TYR A 18 -24.45 -29.72 -15.69
CA TYR A 18 -24.94 -28.45 -15.19
C TYR A 18 -24.94 -28.42 -13.65
N LEU A 19 -25.50 -29.43 -12.99
CA LEU A 19 -25.54 -29.50 -11.53
C LEU A 19 -24.12 -29.63 -10.94
N GLY A 20 -23.26 -30.45 -11.55
CA GLY A 20 -21.88 -30.63 -11.10
C GLY A 20 -21.06 -29.35 -11.24
N SER A 21 -21.18 -28.65 -12.37
CA SER A 21 -20.51 -27.35 -12.57
C SER A 21 -21.03 -26.29 -11.61
N LEU A 22 -22.35 -26.21 -11.39
CA LEU A 22 -22.96 -25.30 -10.42
C LEU A 22 -22.45 -25.58 -8.99
N LEU A 23 -22.44 -26.83 -8.55
CA LEU A 23 -21.94 -27.21 -7.23
C LEU A 23 -20.45 -26.93 -7.08
N ALA A 24 -19.65 -27.15 -8.12
CA ALA A 24 -18.23 -26.81 -8.11
C ALA A 24 -18.03 -25.29 -7.96
N ILE A 25 -18.80 -24.48 -8.69
CA ILE A 25 -18.76 -23.01 -8.58
C ILE A 25 -19.17 -22.57 -7.17
N LEU A 26 -20.26 -23.12 -6.63
CA LEU A 26 -20.74 -22.78 -5.29
C LEU A 26 -19.76 -23.20 -4.19
N GLY A 27 -19.18 -24.41 -4.29
CA GLY A 27 -18.16 -24.89 -3.36
C GLY A 27 -16.90 -24.03 -3.40
N PHE A 28 -16.45 -23.67 -4.60
CA PHE A 28 -15.31 -22.78 -4.78
C PHE A 28 -15.59 -21.37 -4.23
N ALA A 29 -16.74 -20.78 -4.53
CA ALA A 29 -17.14 -19.48 -4.01
C ALA A 29 -17.25 -19.51 -2.47
N GLY A 30 -17.85 -20.55 -1.89
CA GLY A 30 -17.93 -20.75 -0.45
C GLY A 30 -16.56 -20.86 0.20
N PHE A 31 -15.64 -21.62 -0.39
CA PHE A 31 -14.26 -21.73 0.06
C PHE A 31 -13.55 -20.36 0.07
N ILE A 32 -13.71 -19.56 -1.00
CA ILE A 32 -13.12 -18.21 -1.07
C ILE A 32 -13.67 -17.31 0.05
N VAL A 33 -14.99 -17.32 0.30
CA VAL A 33 -15.60 -16.51 1.36
C VAL A 33 -15.09 -16.94 2.74
N VAL A 34 -15.07 -18.25 3.04
CA VAL A 34 -14.57 -18.76 4.32
C VAL A 34 -13.10 -18.39 4.52
N ARG A 35 -12.25 -18.59 3.50
CA ARG A 35 -10.84 -18.21 3.53
C ARG A 35 -10.69 -16.71 3.78
N GLN A 36 -11.49 -15.87 3.13
CA GLN A 36 -11.45 -14.43 3.30
C GLN A 36 -11.84 -14.02 4.72
N VAL A 37 -12.87 -14.64 5.31
CA VAL A 37 -13.30 -14.35 6.69
C VAL A 37 -12.23 -14.74 7.70
N LEU A 38 -11.58 -15.90 7.53
CA LEU A 38 -10.51 -16.33 8.44
C LEU A 38 -9.32 -15.35 8.43
N ILE A 39 -8.87 -14.93 7.25
CA ILE A 39 -7.79 -13.94 7.12
C ILE A 39 -8.17 -12.60 7.74
N ARG A 40 -9.41 -12.13 7.53
CA ARG A 40 -9.88 -10.88 8.15
C ARG A 40 -9.86 -10.97 9.68
N ARG A 41 -10.35 -12.08 10.25
CA ARG A 41 -10.38 -12.28 11.70
C ARG A 41 -8.98 -12.27 12.31
N GLU A 42 -8.02 -12.92 11.67
CA GLU A 42 -6.63 -12.94 12.13
C GLU A 42 -6.02 -11.53 12.14
N LEU A 43 -6.22 -10.77 11.06
CA LEU A 43 -5.77 -9.38 10.98
C LEU A 43 -6.43 -8.47 12.04
N ASP A 44 -7.71 -8.68 12.32
CA ASP A 44 -8.44 -7.92 13.34
C ASP A 44 -7.90 -8.23 14.77
N GLU A 45 -7.60 -9.49 15.08
CA GLU A 45 -7.00 -9.89 16.35
C GLU A 45 -5.57 -9.33 16.51
N SER A 46 -4.73 -9.42 15.46
CA SER A 46 -3.38 -8.85 15.49
C SER A 46 -3.42 -7.34 15.70
N ALA A 47 -4.30 -6.62 15.00
CA ALA A 47 -4.47 -5.18 15.19
C ALA A 47 -4.97 -4.82 16.60
N LYS A 48 -5.82 -5.68 17.20
CA LYS A 48 -6.29 -5.50 18.57
C LYS A 48 -5.15 -5.66 19.58
N GLN A 49 -4.36 -6.73 19.47
CA GLN A 49 -3.21 -6.99 20.35
C GLN A 49 -2.19 -5.86 20.26
N MET A 50 -1.85 -5.45 19.04
CA MET A 50 -0.96 -4.31 18.80
C MET A 50 -1.51 -3.03 19.42
N GLY A 51 -2.81 -2.78 19.28
CA GLY A 51 -3.47 -1.64 19.92
C GLY A 51 -3.43 -1.70 21.45
N GLU A 52 -3.48 -2.88 22.06
CA GLU A 52 -3.32 -3.06 23.51
C GLU A 52 -1.89 -2.72 23.96
N ARG A 53 -0.87 -3.20 23.24
CA ARG A 53 0.54 -2.91 23.53
C ARG A 53 0.89 -1.44 23.33
N ILE A 54 0.34 -0.80 22.29
CA ILE A 54 0.50 0.65 22.07
C ILE A 54 -0.10 1.43 23.25
N ARG A 55 -1.24 0.98 23.79
CA ARG A 55 -1.87 1.62 24.96
C ARG A 55 -1.10 1.37 26.25
N SER A 56 -0.48 0.21 26.42
CA SER A 56 0.36 -0.08 27.60
C SER A 56 1.74 0.58 27.52
N GLY A 57 2.18 0.98 26.32
CA GLY A 57 3.50 1.58 26.08
C GLY A 57 4.59 0.54 25.76
N ASP A 58 4.22 -0.74 25.64
CA ASP A 58 5.15 -1.86 25.43
C ASP A 58 5.23 -2.31 23.96
N ALA A 59 4.77 -1.46 23.03
CA ALA A 59 4.79 -1.76 21.61
C ALA A 59 6.18 -1.59 21.01
N THR A 60 6.57 -2.49 20.10
CA THR A 60 7.84 -2.40 19.38
C THR A 60 7.78 -1.39 18.23
N ALA A 61 8.94 -1.02 17.67
CA ALA A 61 9.01 -0.12 16.53
C ALA A 61 8.27 -0.68 15.30
N GLU A 62 8.35 -2.00 15.09
CA GLU A 62 7.63 -2.73 14.05
C GLU A 62 6.11 -2.66 14.27
N GLU A 63 5.64 -2.85 15.50
CA GLU A 63 4.22 -2.73 15.85
C GLU A 63 3.70 -1.31 15.61
N TYR A 64 4.48 -0.29 15.98
CA TYR A 64 4.15 1.09 15.65
C TYR A 64 4.11 1.33 14.13
N PHE A 65 5.06 0.77 13.37
CA PHE A 65 5.11 0.91 11.91
C PHE A 65 3.92 0.22 11.23
N GLU A 66 3.58 -0.99 11.65
CA GLU A 66 2.45 -1.76 11.14
C GLU A 66 1.13 -1.03 11.42
N MET A 67 0.93 -0.55 12.65
CA MET A 67 -0.27 0.21 13.01
C MET A 67 -0.36 1.51 12.20
N GLY A 68 0.75 2.23 12.07
CA GLY A 68 0.87 3.43 11.24
C GLY A 68 0.46 3.17 9.79
N SER A 69 0.97 2.08 9.20
CA SER A 69 0.65 1.65 7.84
C SER A 69 -0.82 1.27 7.66
N ILE A 70 -1.41 0.57 8.63
CA ILE A 70 -2.86 0.28 8.64
C ILE A 70 -3.66 1.59 8.66
N MET A 71 -3.27 2.55 9.49
CA MET A 71 -3.94 3.84 9.61
C MET A 71 -3.82 4.66 8.33
N LEU A 72 -2.67 4.64 7.63
CA LEU A 72 -2.53 5.27 6.30
C LEU A 72 -3.52 4.68 5.30
N ARG A 73 -3.64 3.35 5.23
CA ARG A 73 -4.62 2.68 4.35
C ARG A 73 -6.05 3.02 4.69
N LYS A 74 -6.36 3.21 5.98
CA LYS A 74 -7.66 3.67 6.48
C LYS A 74 -7.86 5.19 6.35
N LYS A 75 -6.89 5.93 5.80
CA LYS A 75 -6.89 7.40 5.67
C LYS A 75 -6.99 8.15 7.00
N VAL A 76 -6.56 7.53 8.09
CA VAL A 76 -6.52 8.13 9.43
C VAL A 76 -5.13 8.74 9.66
N TYR A 77 -4.80 9.76 8.86
CA TYR A 77 -3.43 10.24 8.70
C TYR A 77 -2.81 10.80 9.97
N THR A 78 -3.55 11.57 10.79
CA THR A 78 -3.01 12.14 12.03
C THR A 78 -2.57 11.05 13.03
N GLN A 79 -3.33 9.96 13.14
CA GLN A 79 -2.96 8.85 14.01
C GLN A 79 -1.81 8.04 13.41
N ALA A 80 -1.82 7.87 12.07
CA ALA A 80 -0.73 7.21 11.37
C ALA A 80 0.61 7.91 11.64
N VAL A 81 0.67 9.23 11.44
CA VAL A 81 1.88 10.03 11.69
C VAL A 81 2.38 9.85 13.12
N ARG A 82 1.50 9.85 14.13
CA ARG A 82 1.93 9.62 15.52
C ARG A 82 2.61 8.27 15.72
N ASN A 83 2.01 7.19 15.23
CA ASN A 83 2.59 5.85 15.35
C ASN A 83 3.89 5.73 14.56
N LEU A 84 3.91 6.20 13.30
CA LEU A 84 5.10 6.14 12.46
C LEU A 84 6.27 6.96 13.03
N ARG A 85 6.01 8.06 13.76
CA ARG A 85 7.06 8.84 14.45
C ARG A 85 7.66 8.04 15.60
N LEU A 86 6.83 7.32 16.35
CA LEU A 86 7.28 6.43 17.41
C LEU A 86 8.07 5.25 16.84
N ALA A 87 7.66 4.73 15.68
CA ALA A 87 8.39 3.69 14.96
C ALA A 87 9.79 4.19 14.56
N ALA A 88 9.87 5.33 13.85
CA ALA A 88 11.15 5.90 13.41
C ALA A 88 12.10 6.21 14.58
N ALA A 89 11.56 6.71 15.70
CA ALA A 89 12.35 7.07 16.88
C ALA A 89 12.92 5.86 17.63
N GLN A 90 12.32 4.69 17.51
CA GLN A 90 12.69 3.45 18.21
C GLN A 90 13.24 2.38 17.26
N TRP A 91 13.45 2.72 15.99
CA TRP A 91 13.89 1.75 15.00
C TRP A 91 15.35 1.38 15.22
N GLU A 92 15.60 0.09 15.44
CA GLU A 92 16.94 -0.48 15.63
C GLU A 92 17.31 -1.48 14.50
N GLY A 93 16.42 -1.62 13.51
CA GLY A 93 16.58 -2.54 12.38
C GLY A 93 17.40 -1.96 11.22
N ALA A 94 17.19 -2.52 10.02
CA ALA A 94 17.91 -2.12 8.81
C ALA A 94 17.58 -0.67 8.39
N GLU A 95 18.55 0.02 7.78
CA GLU A 95 18.37 1.39 7.28
C GLU A 95 17.35 1.45 6.13
N GLU A 96 17.26 0.40 5.32
CA GLU A 96 16.28 0.27 4.25
C GLU A 96 14.84 0.24 4.77
N ASP A 97 14.61 -0.37 5.94
CA ASP A 97 13.29 -0.37 6.58
C ASP A 97 13.01 0.98 7.26
N LEU A 98 14.04 1.62 7.82
CA LEU A 98 13.92 2.99 8.34
C LEU A 98 13.56 3.98 7.22
N ALA A 99 14.12 3.81 6.02
CA ALA A 99 13.76 4.59 4.84
C ALA A 99 12.27 4.41 4.46
N GLN A 100 11.73 3.19 4.58
CA GLN A 100 10.31 2.93 4.37
C GLN A 100 9.43 3.62 5.41
N ILE A 101 9.85 3.65 6.68
CA ILE A 101 9.14 4.36 7.75
C ILE A 101 9.12 5.87 7.47
N HIS A 102 10.25 6.46 7.11
CA HIS A 102 10.33 7.89 6.75
C HIS A 102 9.49 8.22 5.51
N ASN A 103 9.48 7.37 4.49
CA ASN A 103 8.60 7.56 3.34
C ASN A 103 7.10 7.49 3.74
N ALA A 104 6.73 6.55 4.61
CA ALA A 104 5.37 6.47 5.14
C ALA A 104 5.00 7.70 5.99
N LEU A 105 5.94 8.21 6.80
CA LEU A 105 5.79 9.45 7.55
C LEU A 105 5.54 10.65 6.63
N GLY A 106 6.38 10.80 5.62
CA GLY A 106 6.26 11.87 4.63
C GLY A 106 4.89 11.84 3.95
N PHE A 107 4.42 10.65 3.57
CA PHE A 107 3.08 10.49 2.98
C PHE A 107 1.96 10.87 3.97
N GLY A 108 2.11 10.51 5.24
CA GLY A 108 1.19 10.91 6.31
C GLY A 108 1.13 12.42 6.48
N TYR A 109 2.27 13.10 6.50
CA TYR A 109 2.36 14.56 6.60
C TYR A 109 1.77 15.26 5.37
N LEU A 110 2.13 14.79 4.16
CA LEU A 110 1.59 15.29 2.90
C LEU A 110 0.07 15.22 2.88
N SER A 111 -0.49 14.09 3.34
CA SER A 111 -1.95 13.86 3.43
C SER A 111 -2.64 14.73 4.49
N THR A 112 -1.87 15.42 5.34
CA THR A 112 -2.36 16.38 6.34
C THR A 112 -1.95 17.82 6.05
N ASP A 113 -1.53 18.12 4.80
CA ASP A 113 -1.13 19.45 4.33
C ASP A 113 0.09 20.04 5.09
N LYS A 114 0.92 19.17 5.65
CA LYS A 114 2.16 19.51 6.36
C LYS A 114 3.34 19.31 5.43
N LEU A 115 3.45 20.20 4.45
CA LEU A 115 4.29 20.00 3.28
C LEU A 115 5.80 20.04 3.63
N GLU A 116 6.21 20.94 4.51
CA GLU A 116 7.60 21.07 4.95
C GLU A 116 8.07 19.84 5.73
N GLU A 117 7.24 19.32 6.64
CA GLU A 117 7.52 18.05 7.32
C GLU A 117 7.54 16.89 6.31
N ALA A 118 6.62 16.85 5.35
CA ALA A 118 6.62 15.81 4.32
C ALA A 118 7.93 15.77 3.52
N VAL A 119 8.40 16.92 3.05
CA VAL A 119 9.69 17.04 2.35
C VAL A 119 10.85 16.60 3.22
N THR A 120 10.83 16.95 4.51
CA THR A 120 11.90 16.55 5.45
C THR A 120 11.99 15.03 5.57
N GLU A 121 10.85 14.37 5.75
CA GLU A 121 10.80 12.91 5.89
C GLU A 121 11.13 12.19 4.57
N PHE A 122 10.65 12.70 3.42
CA PHE A 122 11.02 12.12 2.12
C PHE A 122 12.50 12.28 1.80
N LYS A 123 13.11 13.43 2.14
CA LYS A 123 14.57 13.63 2.03
C LYS A 123 15.31 12.60 2.88
N ARG A 124 14.86 12.38 4.11
CA ARG A 124 15.47 11.37 4.98
C ARG A 124 15.37 9.96 4.39
N ALA A 125 14.23 9.62 3.79
CA ALA A 125 14.05 8.32 3.13
C ALA A 125 15.03 8.12 1.96
N VAL A 126 15.24 9.13 1.10
CA VAL A 126 16.19 9.01 -0.02
C VAL A 126 17.65 9.12 0.40
N GLU A 127 17.95 9.76 1.53
CA GLU A 127 19.30 9.73 2.13
C GLU A 127 19.66 8.34 2.65
N LEU A 128 18.71 7.68 3.34
CA LEU A 128 18.89 6.33 3.87
C LEU A 128 18.91 5.29 2.76
N GLN A 129 18.07 5.47 1.74
CA GLN A 129 18.00 4.57 0.59
C GLN A 129 17.96 5.37 -0.72
N PRO A 130 19.14 5.72 -1.28
CA PRO A 130 19.21 6.49 -2.53
C PRO A 130 18.52 5.83 -3.72
N GLY A 131 18.42 4.50 -3.74
CA GLY A 131 17.72 3.73 -4.77
C GLY A 131 16.18 3.68 -4.61
N TYR A 132 15.60 4.38 -3.64
CA TYR A 132 14.17 4.28 -3.34
C TYR A 132 13.32 5.14 -4.27
N VAL A 133 13.03 4.61 -5.46
CA VAL A 133 12.28 5.26 -6.55
C VAL A 133 10.96 5.90 -6.06
N THR A 134 10.19 5.20 -5.22
CA THR A 134 8.93 5.72 -4.69
C THR A 134 9.13 6.95 -3.81
N ALA A 135 10.17 6.98 -2.98
CA ALA A 135 10.47 8.13 -2.13
C ALA A 135 10.90 9.35 -2.95
N TRP A 136 11.66 9.16 -4.02
CA TRP A 136 11.99 10.25 -4.97
C TRP A 136 10.75 10.83 -5.65
N ASN A 137 9.81 9.98 -6.11
CA ASN A 137 8.54 10.44 -6.66
C ASN A 137 7.73 11.26 -5.65
N ASN A 138 7.64 10.79 -4.41
CA ASN A 138 6.91 11.46 -3.34
C ASN A 138 7.57 12.78 -2.93
N LEU A 139 8.90 12.82 -2.88
CA LEU A 139 9.67 14.05 -2.65
C LEU A 139 9.38 15.09 -3.73
N GLY A 140 9.36 14.68 -5.01
CA GLY A 140 9.01 15.55 -6.12
C GLY A 140 7.60 16.13 -6.00
N ASP A 141 6.62 15.32 -5.62
CA ASP A 141 5.23 15.77 -5.42
C ASP A 141 5.12 16.78 -4.27
N ALA A 142 5.76 16.51 -3.14
CA ALA A 142 5.76 17.43 -2.01
C ALA A 142 6.44 18.78 -2.34
N LEU A 143 7.57 18.76 -3.08
CA LEU A 143 8.27 19.96 -3.52
C LEU A 143 7.45 20.77 -4.54
N GLU A 144 6.74 20.10 -5.46
CA GLU A 144 5.84 20.76 -6.43
C GLU A 144 4.70 21.49 -5.69
N GLN A 145 4.14 20.86 -4.65
CA GLN A 145 3.09 21.48 -3.82
C GLN A 145 3.63 22.70 -3.04
N LEU A 146 4.87 22.65 -2.55
CA LEU A 146 5.59 23.79 -1.96
C LEU A 146 6.02 24.87 -2.96
N LYS A 147 5.76 24.69 -4.26
CA LYS A 147 6.21 25.58 -5.33
C LYS A 147 7.74 25.65 -5.52
N ASP A 148 8.48 24.72 -4.93
CA ASP A 148 9.89 24.51 -5.27
C ASP A 148 9.99 23.67 -6.56
N VAL A 149 9.72 24.33 -7.68
CA VAL A 149 9.69 23.69 -9.00
C VAL A 149 11.06 23.09 -9.36
N LYS A 150 12.17 23.76 -8.98
CA LYS A 150 13.51 23.27 -9.28
C LYS A 150 13.83 22.00 -8.50
N GLY A 151 13.54 21.98 -7.20
CA GLY A 151 13.69 20.79 -6.36
C GLY A 151 12.81 19.64 -6.84
N ALA A 152 11.56 19.93 -7.21
CA ALA A 152 10.63 18.93 -7.73
C ALA A 152 11.15 18.26 -9.01
N MET A 153 11.63 19.06 -9.98
CA MET A 153 12.21 18.55 -11.21
C MET A 153 13.41 17.64 -10.93
N ALA A 154 14.34 18.07 -10.06
CA ALA A 154 15.50 17.27 -9.69
C ALA A 154 15.11 15.91 -9.08
N ALA A 155 14.12 15.89 -8.17
CA ALA A 155 13.65 14.65 -7.56
C ALA A 155 13.00 13.69 -8.57
N TYR A 156 12.21 14.21 -9.52
CA TYR A 156 11.65 13.38 -10.59
C TYR A 156 12.72 12.89 -11.59
N GLU A 157 13.75 13.68 -11.86
CA GLU A 157 14.88 13.28 -12.71
C GLU A 157 15.72 12.16 -12.07
N GLU A 158 15.94 12.20 -10.76
CA GLU A 158 16.56 11.09 -10.01
C GLU A 158 15.70 9.82 -10.07
N SER A 159 14.39 9.95 -9.90
CA SER A 159 13.46 8.82 -10.06
C SER A 159 13.56 8.14 -11.44
N LEU A 160 13.70 8.93 -12.51
CA LEU A 160 13.89 8.42 -13.88
C LEU A 160 15.28 7.86 -14.14
N THR A 161 16.30 8.38 -13.46
CA THR A 161 17.65 7.82 -13.51
C THR A 161 17.70 6.42 -12.90
N LEU A 162 17.00 6.23 -11.77
CA LEU A 162 16.91 4.94 -11.09
C LEU A 162 15.96 3.96 -11.77
N SER A 163 14.86 4.46 -12.35
CA SER A 163 13.85 3.67 -13.05
C SER A 163 13.44 4.35 -14.35
N PRO A 164 14.17 4.08 -15.45
CA PRO A 164 13.77 4.53 -16.78
C PRO A 164 12.37 4.01 -17.12
N GLY A 165 11.47 4.88 -17.58
CA GLY A 165 10.07 4.54 -17.85
C GLY A 165 9.13 4.70 -16.64
N ASN A 166 9.56 5.34 -15.55
CA ASN A 166 8.68 5.71 -14.44
C ASN A 166 7.64 6.75 -14.90
N GLN A 167 6.47 6.28 -15.32
CA GLN A 167 5.40 7.11 -15.88
C GLN A 167 4.96 8.26 -14.97
N VAL A 168 5.05 8.08 -13.64
CA VAL A 168 4.70 9.13 -12.67
C VAL A 168 5.66 10.31 -12.84
N ALA A 169 6.96 10.05 -12.83
CA ALA A 169 7.98 11.09 -12.98
C ALA A 169 7.96 11.73 -14.38
N GLU A 170 7.81 10.94 -15.44
CA GLU A 170 7.73 11.46 -16.82
C GLU A 170 6.55 12.43 -17.01
N ASN A 171 5.37 12.03 -16.53
CA ASN A 171 4.16 12.85 -16.63
C ASN A 171 4.33 14.16 -15.87
N ARG A 172 4.88 14.11 -14.65
CA ARG A 172 5.04 15.31 -13.82
C ARG A 172 6.10 16.25 -14.37
N LEU A 173 7.24 15.74 -14.85
CA LEU A 173 8.24 16.57 -15.52
C LEU A 173 7.72 17.22 -16.80
N THR A 174 6.97 16.48 -17.61
CA THR A 174 6.35 17.01 -18.83
C THR A 174 5.40 18.16 -18.49
N GLU A 175 4.56 17.97 -17.47
CA GLU A 175 3.61 18.99 -17.03
C GLU A 175 4.31 20.24 -16.48
N ILE A 176 5.34 20.07 -15.64
CA ILE A 176 6.14 21.18 -15.11
C ILE A 176 6.79 21.96 -16.25
N LYS A 177 7.46 21.27 -17.18
CA LYS A 177 8.16 21.89 -18.33
C LYS A 177 7.21 22.66 -19.24
N ARG A 178 5.94 22.24 -19.35
CA ARG A 178 4.91 22.95 -20.14
C ARG A 178 4.46 24.27 -19.50
N ARG A 179 4.59 24.40 -18.17
CA ARG A 179 4.13 25.58 -17.41
C ARG A 179 5.21 26.67 -17.26
N LEU A 180 6.45 26.37 -17.63
CA LEU A 180 7.59 27.30 -17.63
C LEU A 180 7.66 28.07 -18.95
#